data_AF-A0A6B0GMG9-F1
#
_entry.id   AF-A0A6B0GMG9-F1
#
_cell.length_a   1.000
_cell.length_b   1.000
_cell.length_c   1.000
_cell.angle_alpha   90.00
_cell.angle_beta   90.00
_cell.angle_gamma   90.00
#
_symmetry.space_group_name_H-M   'P 1'
#
loop_
_entity.id
_entity.type
_entity.pdbx_description
1 polymer ?
#
loop_
_entity_poly.entity_id
_entity_poly.type
_entity_poly.pdbx_seq_one_letter_code
_entity_poly.pdbx_strand_id
1 'polypeptide(L)'
;MSERPTVRPVTLARLTEATHLCEGTSRTTDEFKEATGVSRRRARTTILEALRIGLIAEHTPADDEESWFMTTRVGHEFLKGIRAEDWLRVSDILEARSPHYGAFLTALDSVAPADQATVLDELADREAHTGRTYNQTSIEVLGDWGERLGRIQRNAFTGTYYPVTQAEVPGNFVYLLLAVFDDLEETAGVALRQRYLAIPKLREHLCERVGCPRMAFDDAVVAVAQQNVGRLELSGAPIDTAAKDAALGIKQITRADNNDLVSTSQSTEQVLAGVELYDKRYYYLAVHDRELSYNPAQ
;
A
#
# COMPACT_ATOMS: atom_id res chain seq x y z
N MET A 1 -18.50 -7.19 22.83
CA MET A 1 -18.55 -8.05 21.64
C MET A 1 -17.43 -9.08 21.75
N SER A 2 -17.72 -10.37 21.56
CA SER A 2 -16.70 -11.42 21.47
C SER A 2 -15.79 -11.18 20.25
N GLU A 3 -14.48 -11.34 20.43
CA GLU A 3 -13.50 -11.18 19.36
C GLU A 3 -13.74 -12.24 18.28
N ARG A 4 -13.87 -11.81 17.02
CA ARG A 4 -14.10 -12.73 15.90
C ARG A 4 -12.77 -13.39 15.50
N PRO A 5 -12.71 -14.72 15.30
CA PRO A 5 -11.50 -15.42 14.85
C PRO A 5 -10.96 -14.92 13.52
N THR A 6 -11.83 -14.63 12.54
CA THR A 6 -11.46 -14.33 11.16
C THR A 6 -11.67 -12.86 10.76
N VAL A 7 -10.88 -12.40 9.78
CA VAL A 7 -11.04 -11.10 9.11
C VAL A 7 -12.32 -11.08 8.27
N ARG A 8 -13.09 -9.99 8.34
CA ARG A 8 -14.16 -9.74 7.36
C ARG A 8 -13.57 -9.08 6.11
N PRO A 9 -13.97 -9.49 4.89
CA PRO A 9 -13.41 -8.94 3.67
C PRO A 9 -14.00 -7.55 3.36
N VAL A 10 -13.69 -6.55 4.18
CA VAL A 10 -14.14 -5.17 4.04
C VAL A 10 -12.97 -4.33 3.52
N THR A 11 -13.21 -3.52 2.50
CA THR A 11 -12.17 -2.63 1.95
C THR A 11 -12.07 -1.36 2.78
N LEU A 12 -10.92 -0.68 2.71
CA LEU A 12 -10.70 0.60 3.38
C LEU A 12 -11.74 1.67 2.96
N ALA A 13 -12.11 1.70 1.68
CA ALA A 13 -13.15 2.59 1.17
C ALA A 13 -14.50 2.35 1.88
N ARG A 14 -14.88 1.08 2.11
CA ARG A 14 -16.15 0.75 2.77
C ARG A 14 -16.12 1.04 4.26
N LEU A 15 -14.97 0.88 4.92
CA LEU A 15 -14.82 1.35 6.31
C LEU A 15 -14.94 2.88 6.40
N THR A 16 -14.36 3.59 5.45
CA THR A 16 -14.40 5.06 5.39
C THR A 16 -15.81 5.57 5.15
N GLU A 17 -16.48 5.07 4.10
CA GLU A 17 -17.87 5.38 3.80
C GLU A 17 -18.78 5.09 4.99
N ALA A 18 -18.60 3.94 5.65
CA ALA A 18 -19.41 3.59 6.81
C ALA A 18 -19.24 4.55 7.98
N THR A 19 -18.00 4.92 8.26
CA THR A 19 -17.68 5.86 9.34
C THR A 19 -18.16 7.26 8.99
N HIS A 20 -18.12 7.66 7.72
CA HIS A 20 -18.58 8.97 7.28
C HIS A 20 -20.11 9.08 7.30
N LEU A 21 -20.85 8.06 6.86
CA LEU A 21 -22.31 8.08 6.83
C LEU A 21 -22.96 8.20 8.22
N CYS A 22 -22.29 7.67 9.24
CA CYS A 22 -22.71 7.75 10.64
C CYS A 22 -22.21 9.03 11.35
N GLU A 23 -21.54 9.93 10.64
CA GLU A 23 -21.02 11.16 11.20
C GLU A 23 -22.13 12.21 11.31
N GLY A 24 -22.42 12.64 12.54
CA GLY A 24 -23.42 13.69 12.81
C GLY A 24 -24.88 13.29 12.61
N THR A 25 -25.16 12.12 12.03
CA THR A 25 -26.53 11.57 11.86
C THR A 25 -26.55 10.11 12.28
N SER A 26 -27.54 9.71 13.10
CA SER A 26 -27.82 8.31 13.40
C SER A 26 -28.23 7.56 12.14
N ARG A 27 -27.69 6.36 11.92
CA ARG A 27 -28.04 5.52 10.76
C ARG A 27 -28.50 4.13 11.16
N THR A 28 -29.57 3.63 10.57
CA THR A 28 -29.92 2.20 10.69
C THR A 28 -29.22 1.34 9.64
N THR A 29 -29.37 0.01 9.71
CA THR A 29 -28.78 -0.89 8.70
C THR A 29 -29.42 -0.68 7.33
N ASP A 30 -30.73 -0.42 7.29
CA ASP A 30 -31.45 -0.23 6.02
C ASP A 30 -31.14 1.12 5.38
N GLU A 31 -31.00 2.19 6.16
CA GLU A 31 -30.53 3.49 5.65
C GLU A 31 -29.09 3.41 5.11
N PHE A 32 -28.21 2.68 5.79
CA PHE A 32 -26.86 2.43 5.28
C PHE A 32 -26.88 1.73 3.92
N LYS A 33 -27.68 0.67 3.80
CA LYS A 33 -27.83 -0.12 2.58
C LYS A 33 -28.32 0.76 1.43
N GLU A 34 -29.27 1.64 1.69
CA GLU A 34 -29.80 2.60 0.71
C GLU A 34 -28.75 3.63 0.30
N ALA A 35 -28.05 4.23 1.25
CA ALA A 35 -27.03 5.25 0.97
C ALA A 35 -25.85 4.69 0.15
N THR A 36 -25.47 3.44 0.41
CA THR A 36 -24.30 2.80 -0.22
C THR A 36 -24.62 1.98 -1.47
N GLY A 37 -25.90 1.71 -1.74
CA GLY A 37 -26.36 0.90 -2.87
C GLY A 37 -25.93 -0.57 -2.84
N VAL A 38 -25.49 -1.08 -1.69
CA VAL A 38 -25.01 -2.48 -1.55
C VAL A 38 -26.10 -3.41 -1.05
N SER A 39 -25.86 -4.73 -1.13
CA SER A 39 -26.78 -5.71 -0.55
C SER A 39 -26.85 -5.59 0.98
N ARG A 40 -28.00 -5.93 1.60
CA ARG A 40 -28.16 -5.93 3.06
C ARG A 40 -27.08 -6.74 3.79
N ARG A 41 -26.65 -7.87 3.22
CA ARG A 41 -25.54 -8.68 3.72
C ARG A 41 -24.22 -7.91 3.72
N ARG A 42 -23.92 -7.17 2.65
CA ARG A 42 -22.68 -6.38 2.53
C ARG A 42 -22.71 -5.18 3.47
N ALA A 43 -23.84 -4.49 3.58
CA ALA A 43 -24.04 -3.41 4.54
C ALA A 43 -23.76 -3.90 5.98
N ARG A 44 -24.44 -4.98 6.40
CA ARG A 44 -24.23 -5.60 7.71
C ARG A 44 -22.78 -6.05 7.94
N THR A 45 -22.13 -6.60 6.92
CA THR A 45 -20.71 -7.01 7.02
C THR A 45 -19.80 -5.81 7.30
N THR A 46 -20.05 -4.69 6.64
CA THR A 46 -19.27 -3.45 6.78
C THR A 46 -19.51 -2.82 8.15
N ILE A 47 -20.77 -2.69 8.57
CA ILE A 47 -21.16 -2.16 9.89
C ILE A 47 -20.51 -2.99 11.01
N LEU A 48 -20.63 -4.32 10.95
CA LEU A 48 -20.03 -5.19 11.98
C LEU A 48 -18.51 -5.09 12.06
N GLU A 49 -17.85 -4.76 10.95
CA GLU A 49 -16.40 -4.56 10.94
C GLU A 49 -16.03 -3.18 11.51
N ALA A 50 -16.75 -2.13 11.12
CA ALA A 50 -16.56 -0.80 11.67
C ALA A 50 -16.85 -0.76 13.20
N LEU A 51 -17.85 -1.51 13.67
CA LEU A 51 -18.12 -1.70 15.11
C LEU A 51 -16.97 -2.42 15.80
N ARG A 52 -16.44 -3.49 15.18
CA ARG A 52 -15.32 -4.27 15.74
C ARG A 52 -14.06 -3.41 15.93
N ILE A 53 -13.75 -2.57 14.95
CA ILE A 53 -12.62 -1.63 14.99
C ILE A 53 -12.94 -0.42 15.88
N GLY A 54 -14.20 -0.24 16.27
CA GLY A 54 -14.65 0.86 17.11
C GLY A 54 -14.72 2.20 16.39
N LEU A 55 -14.84 2.20 15.06
CA LEU A 55 -15.05 3.40 14.25
C LEU A 55 -16.47 3.95 14.41
N ILE A 56 -17.44 3.06 14.57
CA ILE A 56 -18.84 3.39 14.89
C ILE A 56 -19.27 2.64 16.18
N ALA A 57 -20.31 3.12 16.83
CA ALA A 57 -20.97 2.50 17.97
C ALA A 57 -22.41 2.16 17.63
N GLU A 58 -22.88 1.01 18.12
CA GLU A 58 -24.28 0.60 18.06
C GLU A 58 -25.01 1.13 19.29
N HIS A 59 -26.20 1.65 19.05
CA HIS A 59 -27.14 2.03 20.07
C HIS A 59 -28.42 1.21 19.85
N THR A 60 -28.90 0.58 20.91
CA THR A 60 -30.11 -0.26 20.88
C THR A 60 -31.17 0.40 21.75
N PRO A 61 -32.39 0.59 21.26
CA PRO A 61 -33.44 1.28 21.99
C PRO A 61 -34.12 0.30 22.95
N ALA A 62 -34.85 0.83 23.94
CA ALA A 62 -35.50 0.00 24.95
C ALA A 62 -36.75 -0.74 24.43
N ASP A 63 -37.37 -0.25 23.34
CA ASP A 63 -38.73 -0.62 22.94
C ASP A 63 -38.78 -1.33 21.57
N ASP A 64 -37.93 -2.34 21.34
CA ASP A 64 -37.88 -3.17 20.10
C ASP A 64 -37.71 -2.37 18.77
N GLU A 65 -37.33 -1.09 18.83
CA GLU A 65 -37.01 -0.32 17.63
C GLU A 65 -35.66 -0.75 17.02
N GLU A 66 -35.43 -0.39 15.76
CA GLU A 66 -34.21 -0.78 15.06
C GLU A 66 -32.95 -0.13 15.70
N SER A 67 -31.90 -0.92 15.94
CA SER A 67 -30.59 -0.38 16.34
C SER A 67 -30.09 0.66 15.32
N TRP A 68 -29.45 1.71 15.83
CA TRP A 68 -28.81 2.74 15.02
C TRP A 68 -27.34 2.89 15.37
N PHE A 69 -26.59 3.47 14.44
CA PHE A 69 -25.14 3.59 14.52
C PHE A 69 -24.72 5.06 14.47
N MET A 70 -23.68 5.38 15.23
CA MET A 70 -23.07 6.71 15.26
C MET A 70 -21.55 6.60 15.25
N THR A 71 -20.88 7.56 14.61
CA THR A 71 -19.41 7.64 14.59
C THR A 71 -18.87 7.89 15.99
N THR A 72 -17.86 7.10 16.37
CA THR A 72 -17.20 7.27 17.67
C THR A 72 -16.13 8.36 17.62
N ARG A 73 -15.56 8.70 18.78
CA ARG A 73 -14.34 9.52 18.83
C ARG A 73 -13.19 8.95 17.99
N VAL A 74 -13.04 7.61 17.94
CA VAL A 74 -12.01 7.00 17.09
C VAL A 74 -12.34 7.17 15.61
N GLY A 75 -13.61 6.99 15.26
CA GLY A 75 -14.08 7.19 13.89
C GLY A 75 -13.87 8.63 13.42
N HIS A 76 -14.06 9.63 14.28
CA HIS A 76 -13.76 11.02 13.94
C HIS A 76 -12.26 11.28 13.71
N GLU A 77 -11.38 10.70 14.54
CA GLU A 77 -9.92 10.80 14.32
C GLU A 77 -9.49 10.08 13.03
N PHE A 78 -10.11 8.94 12.73
CA PHE A 78 -9.92 8.22 11.49
C PHE A 78 -10.32 9.09 10.28
N LEU A 79 -11.54 9.64 10.27
CA LEU A 79 -12.02 10.53 9.21
C LEU A 79 -11.19 11.81 9.08
N LYS A 80 -10.68 12.34 10.20
CA LYS A 80 -9.77 13.49 10.20
C LYS A 80 -8.47 13.16 9.47
N GLY A 81 -7.88 11.98 9.72
CA GLY A 81 -6.72 11.49 8.99
C GLY A 81 -6.99 11.37 7.48
N ILE A 82 -8.11 10.74 7.12
CA ILE A 82 -8.55 10.63 5.72
C ILE A 82 -8.66 11.99 5.04
N ARG A 83 -9.33 12.96 5.69
CA ARG A 83 -9.54 14.32 5.14
C ARG A 83 -8.24 15.12 4.97
N ALA A 84 -7.26 14.85 5.83
CA ALA A 84 -5.94 15.46 5.79
C ALA A 84 -4.97 14.68 4.87
N GLU A 85 -5.41 13.58 4.27
CA GLU A 85 -4.58 12.65 3.49
C GLU A 85 -3.37 12.11 4.30
N ASP A 86 -3.51 12.07 5.61
CA ASP A 86 -2.52 11.52 6.54
C ASP A 86 -2.73 10.00 6.64
N TRP A 87 -2.33 9.30 5.59
CA TRP A 87 -2.56 7.85 5.44
C TRP A 87 -1.82 7.02 6.48
N LEU A 88 -0.65 7.48 6.93
CA LEU A 88 0.11 6.82 8.00
C LEU A 88 -0.65 6.89 9.32
N ARG A 89 -1.19 8.06 9.70
CA ARG A 89 -2.07 8.17 10.87
C ARG A 89 -3.29 7.27 10.78
N VAL A 90 -3.88 7.14 9.59
CA VAL A 90 -5.00 6.22 9.36
C VAL A 90 -4.57 4.77 9.59
N SER A 91 -3.39 4.38 9.11
CA SER A 91 -2.79 3.06 9.36
C SER A 91 -2.56 2.81 10.85
N ASP A 92 -1.98 3.77 11.57
CA ASP A 92 -1.73 3.67 13.02
C ASP A 92 -3.03 3.45 13.82
N ILE A 93 -4.11 4.15 13.43
CA ILE A 93 -5.42 3.95 14.04
C ILE A 93 -5.92 2.53 13.78
N LEU A 94 -5.82 2.04 12.54
CA LEU A 94 -6.25 0.68 12.21
C LEU A 94 -5.39 -0.36 12.89
N GLU A 95 -4.07 -0.16 13.01
CA GLU A 95 -3.15 -1.07 13.67
C GLU A 95 -3.52 -1.21 15.16
N ALA A 96 -3.76 -0.09 15.83
CA ALA A 96 -4.16 -0.08 17.23
C ALA A 96 -5.57 -0.64 17.49
N ARG A 97 -6.45 -0.64 16.49
CA ARG A 97 -7.87 -0.98 16.63
C ARG A 97 -8.29 -2.30 16.00
N SER A 98 -7.50 -2.83 15.08
CA SER A 98 -7.73 -4.11 14.41
C SER A 98 -6.60 -5.07 14.78
N PRO A 99 -6.81 -5.97 15.75
CA PRO A 99 -5.80 -6.97 16.15
C PRO A 99 -5.25 -7.76 14.96
N HIS A 100 -6.11 -8.09 13.99
CA HIS A 100 -5.69 -8.78 12.77
C HIS A 100 -4.74 -7.95 11.90
N TYR A 101 -4.98 -6.65 11.77
CA TYR A 101 -4.12 -5.78 10.96
C TYR A 101 -2.77 -5.56 11.64
N GLY A 102 -2.76 -5.32 12.95
CA GLY A 102 -1.50 -5.19 13.70
C GLY A 102 -0.68 -6.48 13.72
N ALA A 103 -1.32 -7.64 13.90
CA ALA A 103 -0.64 -8.92 13.80
C ALA A 103 -0.03 -9.15 12.40
N PHE A 104 -0.77 -8.80 11.33
CA PHE A 104 -0.26 -8.88 9.95
C PHE A 104 0.97 -8.00 9.73
N LEU A 105 0.94 -6.73 10.18
CA LEU A 105 2.09 -5.84 10.06
C LEU A 105 3.30 -6.39 10.84
N THR A 106 3.07 -6.82 12.09
CA THR A 106 4.14 -7.37 12.94
C THR A 106 4.74 -8.65 12.36
N ALA A 107 3.90 -9.54 11.79
CA ALA A 107 4.36 -10.75 11.13
C ALA A 107 5.23 -10.40 9.92
N LEU A 108 4.74 -9.51 9.05
CA LEU A 108 5.48 -9.07 7.87
C LEU A 108 6.83 -8.44 8.27
N ASP A 109 6.88 -7.58 9.27
CA ASP A 109 8.13 -6.96 9.75
C ASP A 109 9.21 -7.98 10.14
N SER A 110 8.82 -9.21 10.46
CA SER A 110 9.74 -10.25 10.93
C SER A 110 10.24 -11.16 9.82
N VAL A 111 9.49 -11.30 8.74
CA VAL A 111 9.83 -12.18 7.61
C VAL A 111 10.11 -11.44 6.31
N ALA A 112 9.86 -10.12 6.26
CA ALA A 112 9.99 -9.33 5.05
C ALA A 112 11.43 -9.28 4.51
N PRO A 113 11.59 -9.21 3.17
CA PRO A 113 10.54 -9.31 2.16
C PRO A 113 9.98 -10.74 2.04
N ALA A 114 8.66 -10.88 1.95
CA ALA A 114 8.00 -12.19 2.02
C ALA A 114 6.81 -12.32 1.06
N ASP A 115 6.62 -13.51 0.51
CA ASP A 115 5.40 -13.84 -0.22
C ASP A 115 4.22 -14.10 0.72
N GLN A 116 3.03 -14.26 0.14
CA GLN A 116 1.81 -14.46 0.93
C GLN A 116 1.83 -15.75 1.76
N ALA A 117 2.46 -16.81 1.27
CA ALA A 117 2.53 -18.08 1.98
C ALA A 117 3.40 -17.95 3.22
N THR A 118 4.58 -17.34 3.09
CA THR A 118 5.51 -17.08 4.18
C THR A 118 4.88 -16.21 5.28
N VAL A 119 4.13 -15.16 4.91
CA VAL A 119 3.41 -14.33 5.88
C VAL A 119 2.28 -15.10 6.58
N LEU A 120 1.59 -16.01 5.87
CA LEU A 120 0.56 -16.86 6.47
C LEU A 120 1.15 -17.85 7.49
N ASP A 121 2.28 -18.46 7.17
CA ASP A 121 2.96 -19.40 8.07
C ASP A 121 3.41 -18.67 9.35
N GLU A 122 4.02 -17.49 9.21
CA GLU A 122 4.41 -16.67 10.36
C GLU A 122 3.21 -16.24 11.22
N LEU A 123 2.08 -15.90 10.59
CA LEU A 123 0.85 -15.57 11.31
C LEU A 123 0.26 -16.79 12.03
N ALA A 124 0.29 -17.97 11.42
CA ALA A 124 -0.18 -19.20 12.04
C ALA A 124 0.59 -19.51 13.32
N ASP A 125 1.92 -19.31 13.30
CA ASP A 125 2.79 -19.54 14.44
C ASP A 125 2.58 -18.49 15.54
N ARG A 126 2.56 -17.20 15.19
CA ARG A 126 2.35 -16.10 16.15
C ARG A 126 1.02 -16.16 16.86
N GLU A 127 -0.02 -16.51 16.13
CA GLU A 127 -1.39 -16.32 16.56
C GLU A 127 -2.03 -17.61 17.09
N ALA A 128 -1.24 -18.71 17.17
CA ALA A 128 -1.67 -20.04 17.59
C ALA A 128 -2.48 -20.06 18.90
N HIS A 129 -2.18 -19.14 19.83
CA HIS A 129 -2.80 -19.08 21.17
C HIS A 129 -3.82 -17.95 21.34
N THR A 130 -4.08 -17.18 20.28
CA THR A 130 -4.95 -15.99 20.33
C THR A 130 -6.38 -16.27 19.91
N GLY A 131 -6.62 -17.41 19.27
CA GLY A 131 -7.89 -17.76 18.65
C GLY A 131 -8.18 -17.03 17.33
N ARG A 132 -7.28 -16.15 16.87
CA ARG A 132 -7.37 -15.52 15.54
C ARG A 132 -6.80 -16.45 14.47
N THR A 133 -7.43 -16.44 13.30
CA THR A 133 -7.05 -17.26 12.16
C THR A 133 -6.98 -16.43 10.89
N TYR A 134 -6.05 -16.81 10.02
CA TYR A 134 -5.72 -16.11 8.79
C TYR A 134 -5.80 -17.08 7.63
N ASN A 135 -6.18 -16.56 6.47
CA ASN A 135 -6.17 -17.28 5.21
C ASN A 135 -5.75 -16.30 4.09
N GLN A 136 -5.63 -16.82 2.87
CA GLN A 136 -5.21 -16.03 1.71
C GLN A 136 -6.01 -14.72 1.57
N THR A 137 -7.34 -14.80 1.63
CA THR A 137 -8.23 -13.62 1.54
C THR A 137 -7.98 -12.62 2.68
N SER A 138 -7.63 -13.09 3.87
CA SER A 138 -7.30 -12.20 5.00
C SER A 138 -6.06 -11.37 4.69
N ILE A 139 -5.01 -12.00 4.15
CA ILE A 139 -3.78 -11.30 3.74
C ILE A 139 -4.03 -10.35 2.58
N GLU A 140 -4.87 -10.71 1.61
CA GLU A 140 -5.21 -9.81 0.50
C GLU A 140 -5.91 -8.55 1.00
N VAL A 141 -6.83 -8.68 1.96
CA VAL A 141 -7.58 -7.55 2.53
C VAL A 141 -6.67 -6.67 3.37
N LEU A 142 -5.89 -7.26 4.29
CA LEU A 142 -4.99 -6.52 5.17
C LEU A 142 -3.81 -5.92 4.39
N GLY A 143 -3.29 -6.64 3.41
CA GLY A 143 -2.30 -6.17 2.46
C GLY A 143 -2.84 -5.01 1.62
N ASP A 144 -4.08 -5.09 1.11
CA ASP A 144 -4.71 -3.97 0.40
C ASP A 144 -4.84 -2.72 1.29
N TRP A 145 -5.16 -2.87 2.57
CA TRP A 145 -5.17 -1.74 3.51
C TRP A 145 -3.76 -1.16 3.67
N GLY A 146 -2.76 -1.99 3.95
CA GLY A 146 -1.38 -1.54 4.15
C GLY A 146 -0.77 -0.91 2.91
N GLU A 147 -0.98 -1.49 1.73
CA GLU A 147 -0.50 -0.97 0.45
C GLU A 147 -1.09 0.41 0.17
N ARG A 148 -2.41 0.58 0.33
CA ARG A 148 -3.09 1.86 0.08
C ARG A 148 -2.69 2.93 1.08
N LEU A 149 -2.44 2.56 2.33
CA LEU A 149 -2.05 3.49 3.38
C LEU A 149 -0.54 3.82 3.37
N GLY A 150 0.22 3.22 2.45
CA GLY A 150 1.67 3.43 2.33
C GLY A 150 2.49 2.80 3.46
N ARG A 151 1.89 1.95 4.30
CA ARG A 151 2.58 1.27 5.40
C ARG A 151 3.44 0.11 4.91
N ILE A 152 2.98 -0.54 3.84
CA ILE A 152 3.71 -1.61 3.16
C ILE A 152 3.68 -1.34 1.66
N GLN A 153 4.56 -1.99 0.93
CA GLN A 153 4.46 -2.11 -0.52
C GLN A 153 4.52 -3.59 -0.89
N ARG A 154 4.04 -3.88 -2.10
CA ARG A 154 4.20 -5.18 -2.73
C ARG A 154 4.98 -5.01 -4.02
N ASN A 155 6.04 -5.79 -4.18
CA ASN A 155 6.83 -5.79 -5.38
C ASN A 155 5.96 -6.22 -6.56
N ALA A 156 5.82 -5.34 -7.55
CA ALA A 156 4.88 -5.53 -8.64
C ALA A 156 5.26 -6.66 -9.62
N PHE A 157 6.52 -7.13 -9.58
CA PHE A 157 7.02 -8.20 -10.43
C PHE A 157 7.04 -9.57 -9.74
N THR A 158 7.29 -9.61 -8.43
CA THR A 158 7.42 -10.87 -7.66
C THR A 158 6.22 -11.14 -6.75
N GLY A 159 5.45 -10.11 -6.38
CA GLY A 159 4.34 -10.22 -5.43
C GLY A 159 4.74 -10.27 -3.96
N THR A 160 6.03 -10.13 -3.64
CA THR A 160 6.55 -10.09 -2.27
C THR A 160 6.15 -8.79 -1.57
N TYR A 161 5.63 -8.91 -0.34
CA TYR A 161 5.34 -7.78 0.53
C TYR A 161 6.59 -7.35 1.29
N TYR A 162 6.71 -6.05 1.53
CA TYR A 162 7.75 -5.48 2.38
C TYR A 162 7.23 -4.21 3.08
N PRO A 163 7.68 -3.93 4.31
CA PRO A 163 7.30 -2.72 5.03
C PRO A 163 8.00 -1.49 4.45
N VAL A 164 7.32 -0.35 4.52
CA VAL A 164 7.94 0.95 4.26
C VAL A 164 8.42 1.51 5.60
N THR A 165 9.73 1.50 5.80
CA THR A 165 10.37 1.84 7.09
C THR A 165 11.14 3.16 7.02
N GLN A 166 11.43 3.66 5.82
CA GLN A 166 12.17 4.91 5.60
C GLN A 166 11.35 5.82 4.70
N ALA A 167 11.23 7.10 5.03
CA ALA A 167 10.53 8.05 4.18
C ALA A 167 11.34 8.43 2.92
N GLU A 168 12.67 8.34 3.02
CA GLU A 168 13.63 8.72 1.99
C GLU A 168 14.55 7.55 1.65
N VAL A 169 15.33 7.68 0.59
CA VAL A 169 16.39 6.72 0.28
C VAL A 169 17.59 6.90 1.23
N PRO A 170 18.36 5.83 1.51
CA PRO A 170 19.58 5.92 2.29
C PRO A 170 20.64 6.85 1.67
N GLY A 171 21.52 7.45 2.49
CA GLY A 171 22.61 8.30 2.00
C GLY A 171 23.63 7.59 1.09
N ASN A 172 23.72 6.26 1.15
CA ASN A 172 24.51 5.43 0.23
C ASN A 172 23.70 4.95 -1.00
N PHE A 173 22.66 5.67 -1.39
CA PHE A 173 21.74 5.32 -2.48
C PHE A 173 22.44 4.86 -3.76
N VAL A 174 23.47 5.60 -4.23
CA VAL A 174 24.23 5.25 -5.44
C VAL A 174 24.83 3.86 -5.38
N TYR A 175 25.41 3.49 -4.23
CA TYR A 175 25.99 2.16 -4.04
C TYR A 175 24.91 1.07 -4.13
N LEU A 176 23.74 1.31 -3.52
CA LEU A 176 22.61 0.39 -3.55
C LEU A 176 22.01 0.28 -4.96
N LEU A 177 21.87 1.40 -5.67
CA LEU A 177 21.41 1.44 -7.05
C LEU A 177 22.32 0.62 -7.97
N LEU A 178 23.63 0.81 -7.88
CA LEU A 178 24.60 0.06 -8.67
C LEU A 178 24.60 -1.43 -8.32
N ALA A 179 24.46 -1.80 -7.04
CA ALA A 179 24.35 -3.20 -6.65
C ALA A 179 23.10 -3.87 -7.23
N VAL A 180 21.94 -3.22 -7.14
CA VAL A 180 20.69 -3.72 -7.74
C VAL A 180 20.78 -3.76 -9.27
N PHE A 181 21.46 -2.80 -9.87
CA PHE A 181 21.73 -2.78 -11.32
C PHE A 181 22.52 -4.03 -11.73
N ASP A 182 23.60 -4.35 -11.03
CA ASP A 182 24.42 -5.53 -11.31
C ASP A 182 23.63 -6.83 -11.13
N ASP A 183 22.88 -6.97 -10.03
CA ASP A 183 22.04 -8.15 -9.77
C ASP A 183 21.04 -8.41 -10.92
N LEU A 184 20.47 -7.34 -11.48
CA LEU A 184 19.52 -7.41 -12.59
C LEU A 184 20.20 -7.67 -13.94
N GLU A 185 21.42 -7.18 -14.16
CA GLU A 185 22.20 -7.53 -15.36
C GLU A 185 22.62 -8.99 -15.35
N GLU A 186 23.09 -9.52 -14.22
CA GLU A 186 23.56 -10.91 -14.10
C GLU A 186 22.42 -11.91 -14.35
N THR A 187 21.22 -11.60 -13.84
CA THR A 187 20.03 -12.44 -14.03
C THR A 187 19.48 -12.44 -15.47
N ALA A 188 19.86 -11.46 -16.32
CA ALA A 188 19.46 -11.39 -17.72
C ALA A 188 20.28 -12.30 -18.67
N GLY A 189 21.36 -12.92 -18.19
CA GLY A 189 22.18 -13.91 -18.91
C GLY A 189 23.33 -13.32 -19.76
N VAL A 190 24.41 -14.10 -19.89
CA VAL A 190 25.75 -13.73 -20.41
C VAL A 190 25.77 -13.13 -21.83
N ALA A 191 24.69 -13.28 -22.61
CA ALA A 191 24.62 -12.81 -24.00
C ALA A 191 24.11 -11.37 -24.17
N LEU A 192 23.57 -10.74 -23.11
CA LEU A 192 22.98 -9.40 -23.15
C LEU A 192 23.37 -8.63 -21.89
N ARG A 193 24.58 -8.05 -21.85
CA ARG A 193 24.83 -6.91 -20.95
C ARG A 193 23.80 -5.84 -21.29
N GLN A 194 22.75 -5.74 -20.48
CA GLN A 194 21.69 -4.78 -20.71
C GLN A 194 22.23 -3.41 -20.35
N ARG A 195 22.85 -2.75 -21.35
CA ARG A 195 23.25 -1.34 -21.26
C ARG A 195 22.14 -0.43 -20.73
N TYR A 196 20.89 -0.85 -20.85
CA TYR A 196 19.70 -0.17 -20.38
C TYR A 196 18.83 -1.11 -19.54
N LEU A 197 18.67 -0.81 -18.26
CA LEU A 197 17.73 -1.50 -17.37
C LEU A 197 16.44 -0.72 -17.20
N ALA A 198 15.33 -1.43 -17.11
CA ALA A 198 14.02 -0.82 -16.89
C ALA A 198 13.96 -0.21 -15.48
N ILE A 199 13.69 1.09 -15.40
CA ILE A 199 13.55 1.85 -14.15
C ILE A 199 12.50 1.22 -13.22
N PRO A 200 11.31 0.79 -13.71
CA PRO A 200 10.36 0.07 -12.86
C PRO A 200 10.96 -1.15 -12.14
N LYS A 201 11.80 -1.94 -12.81
CA LYS A 201 12.44 -3.11 -12.19
C LYS A 201 13.46 -2.71 -11.13
N LEU A 202 14.29 -1.71 -11.44
CA LEU A 202 15.25 -1.14 -10.49
C LEU A 202 14.53 -0.59 -9.25
N ARG A 203 13.44 0.15 -9.45
CA ARG A 203 12.61 0.72 -8.40
C ARG A 203 12.10 -0.36 -7.45
N GLU A 204 11.45 -1.40 -7.97
CA GLU A 204 10.86 -2.44 -7.13
C GLU A 204 11.92 -3.19 -6.33
N HIS A 205 13.05 -3.57 -6.96
CA HIS A 205 14.13 -4.29 -6.27
C HIS A 205 14.83 -3.44 -5.22
N LEU A 206 15.07 -2.16 -5.49
CA LEU A 206 15.70 -1.27 -4.53
C LEU A 206 14.74 -0.95 -3.37
N CYS A 207 13.50 -0.55 -3.67
CA CYS A 207 12.51 -0.22 -2.64
C CYS A 207 12.25 -1.41 -1.71
N GLU A 208 12.16 -2.63 -2.25
CA GLU A 208 12.05 -3.85 -1.45
C GLU A 208 13.28 -4.06 -0.54
N ARG A 209 14.48 -3.84 -1.06
CA ARG A 209 15.74 -4.04 -0.32
C ARG A 209 15.92 -3.03 0.82
N VAL A 210 15.46 -1.80 0.65
CA VAL A 210 15.75 -0.70 1.60
C VAL A 210 14.52 -0.22 2.39
N GLY A 211 13.32 -0.61 1.97
CA GLY A 211 12.07 -0.21 2.62
C GLY A 211 11.67 1.25 2.41
N CYS A 212 12.01 1.86 1.26
CA CYS A 212 11.60 3.22 0.92
C CYS A 212 10.36 3.26 0.00
N PRO A 213 9.60 4.38 -0.03
CA PRO A 213 8.57 4.61 -1.01
C PRO A 213 9.13 4.65 -2.42
N ARG A 214 8.32 4.23 -3.39
CA ARG A 214 8.60 4.35 -4.83
C ARG A 214 8.95 5.76 -5.27
N MET A 215 8.24 6.75 -4.72
CA MET A 215 8.44 8.16 -5.05
C MET A 215 9.82 8.66 -4.58
N ALA A 216 10.26 8.25 -3.39
CA ALA A 216 11.60 8.59 -2.89
C ALA A 216 12.71 8.01 -3.78
N PHE A 217 12.52 6.79 -4.30
CA PHE A 217 13.42 6.23 -5.31
C PHE A 217 13.42 7.05 -6.60
N ASP A 218 12.24 7.43 -7.11
CA ASP A 218 12.13 8.17 -8.36
C ASP A 218 12.82 9.54 -8.26
N ASP A 219 12.57 10.27 -7.18
CA ASP A 219 13.20 11.55 -6.88
C ASP A 219 14.73 11.40 -6.79
N ALA A 220 15.21 10.35 -6.12
CA ALA A 220 16.63 10.08 -5.99
C ALA A 220 17.29 9.71 -7.32
N VAL A 221 16.64 8.91 -8.18
CA VAL A 221 17.15 8.58 -9.52
C VAL A 221 17.24 9.84 -10.39
N VAL A 222 16.23 10.71 -10.34
CA VAL A 222 16.25 11.99 -11.05
C VAL A 222 17.40 12.86 -10.59
N ALA A 223 17.60 13.00 -9.28
CA ALA A 223 18.70 13.77 -8.70
C ALA A 223 20.07 13.19 -9.10
N VAL A 224 20.25 11.87 -9.03
CA VAL A 224 21.49 11.21 -9.47
C VAL A 224 21.73 11.47 -10.96
N ALA A 225 20.70 11.37 -11.81
CA ALA A 225 20.86 11.63 -13.24
C ALA A 225 21.28 13.07 -13.54
N GLN A 226 20.71 14.04 -12.83
CA GLN A 226 21.07 15.46 -12.97
C GLN A 226 22.49 15.76 -12.46
N GLN A 227 22.92 15.10 -11.38
CA GLN A 227 24.24 15.32 -10.78
C GLN A 227 25.38 14.61 -11.54
N ASN A 228 25.06 13.67 -12.42
CA ASN A 228 26.04 12.80 -13.08
C ASN A 228 25.87 12.76 -14.61
N VAL A 229 25.63 13.93 -15.22
CA VAL A 229 25.48 14.07 -16.67
C VAL A 229 26.67 13.45 -17.41
N GLY A 230 26.40 12.55 -18.34
CA GLY A 230 27.40 11.84 -19.14
C GLY A 230 27.95 10.57 -18.48
N ARG A 231 27.74 10.37 -17.18
CA ARG A 231 28.05 9.12 -16.46
C ARG A 231 26.84 8.20 -16.34
N LEU A 232 25.66 8.79 -16.25
CA LEU A 232 24.37 8.11 -16.20
C LEU A 232 23.44 8.72 -17.25
N GLU A 233 22.66 7.88 -17.90
CA GLU A 233 21.73 8.29 -18.96
C GLU A 233 20.32 7.75 -18.68
N LEU A 234 19.34 8.66 -18.76
CA LEU A 234 17.93 8.33 -18.76
C LEU A 234 17.45 8.25 -20.21
N SER A 235 16.77 7.16 -20.56
CA SER A 235 16.26 6.94 -21.91
C SER A 235 14.76 6.65 -21.93
N GLY A 236 14.08 7.16 -22.96
CA GLY A 236 12.67 6.88 -23.23
C GLY A 236 12.47 5.43 -23.69
N ALA A 237 11.22 4.98 -23.73
CA ALA A 237 10.90 3.66 -24.26
C ALA A 237 10.66 3.70 -25.79
N PRO A 238 11.21 2.77 -26.58
CA PRO A 238 10.65 2.44 -27.89
C PRO A 238 9.21 1.93 -27.73
N ILE A 239 8.38 2.15 -28.76
CA ILE A 239 6.94 1.87 -28.78
C ILE A 239 6.61 0.41 -28.36
N ASP A 240 7.47 -0.56 -28.72
CA ASP A 240 7.30 -1.99 -28.47
C ASP A 240 8.38 -2.58 -27.55
N THR A 241 8.26 -2.43 -26.23
CA THR A 241 9.24 -3.00 -25.30
C THR A 241 8.63 -3.82 -24.17
N ALA A 242 9.32 -4.91 -23.83
CA ALA A 242 9.06 -5.83 -22.72
C ALA A 242 9.24 -5.22 -21.32
N ALA A 243 9.55 -3.92 -21.24
CA ALA A 243 9.48 -3.16 -19.98
C ALA A 243 8.03 -2.90 -19.52
N LYS A 244 7.03 -3.46 -20.22
CA LYS A 244 5.60 -3.24 -20.02
C LYS A 244 4.85 -4.41 -19.35
N ASP A 245 5.54 -5.47 -18.92
CA ASP A 245 4.89 -6.62 -18.28
C ASP A 245 5.15 -6.61 -16.77
N ALA A 246 4.19 -6.09 -16.01
CA ALA A 246 4.12 -6.26 -14.56
C ALA A 246 2.96 -7.20 -14.21
N ALA A 247 3.21 -8.14 -13.29
CA ALA A 247 2.20 -9.12 -12.89
C ALA A 247 1.07 -8.50 -12.06
N LEU A 248 1.36 -7.41 -11.35
CA LEU A 248 0.46 -6.77 -10.40
C LEU A 248 0.49 -5.25 -10.55
N GLY A 249 -0.65 -4.57 -10.38
CA GLY A 249 -0.73 -3.10 -10.39
C GLY A 249 -0.49 -2.45 -9.02
N ILE A 250 -0.07 -1.17 -9.00
CA ILE A 250 0.04 -0.35 -7.78
C ILE A 250 -1.35 0.00 -7.29
N LYS A 251 -1.63 -0.21 -6.01
CA LYS A 251 -2.88 0.18 -5.34
C LYS A 251 -2.71 1.53 -4.66
N GLN A 252 -3.69 2.42 -4.80
CA GLN A 252 -3.66 3.74 -4.19
C GLN A 252 -5.02 4.08 -3.56
N ILE A 253 -4.99 4.95 -2.56
CA ILE A 253 -6.16 5.65 -2.07
C ILE A 253 -5.91 7.15 -2.21
N THR A 254 -6.93 7.86 -2.63
CA THR A 254 -6.93 9.32 -2.76
C THR A 254 -8.21 9.85 -2.14
N ARG A 255 -8.21 11.10 -1.71
CA ARG A 255 -9.45 11.76 -1.34
C ARG A 255 -10.34 11.90 -2.58
N ALA A 256 -11.63 11.61 -2.42
CA ALA A 256 -12.59 11.86 -3.49
C ALA A 256 -13.16 13.29 -3.37
N ASP A 257 -13.39 13.94 -4.50
CA ASP A 257 -14.05 15.25 -4.57
C ASP A 257 -15.58 15.16 -4.36
N ASN A 258 -16.13 13.95 -4.29
CA ASN A 258 -17.56 13.65 -4.17
C ASN A 258 -17.92 13.11 -2.76
N ASN A 259 -19.16 12.66 -2.58
CA ASN A 259 -19.68 12.16 -1.31
C ASN A 259 -19.00 10.88 -0.77
N ASP A 260 -18.14 10.20 -1.54
CA ASP A 260 -17.56 8.91 -1.15
C ASP A 260 -16.34 9.07 -0.21
N LEU A 261 -15.90 10.32 0.02
CA LEU A 261 -14.73 10.77 0.81
C LEU A 261 -13.37 10.23 0.34
N VAL A 262 -13.31 9.01 -0.20
CA VAL A 262 -12.12 8.36 -0.75
C VAL A 262 -12.41 7.65 -2.07
N SER A 263 -11.44 7.71 -2.97
CA SER A 263 -11.40 6.93 -4.21
C SER A 263 -10.22 5.97 -4.16
N THR A 264 -10.45 4.72 -4.55
CA THR A 264 -9.43 3.67 -4.59
C THR A 264 -9.17 3.27 -6.02
N SER A 265 -7.90 3.25 -6.43
CA SER A 265 -7.48 2.82 -7.76
C SER A 265 -6.46 1.67 -7.68
N GLN A 266 -6.30 0.96 -8.79
CA GLN A 266 -5.20 0.04 -9.02
C GLN A 266 -4.72 0.22 -10.47
N SER A 267 -3.42 0.42 -10.68
CA SER A 267 -2.87 0.67 -12.01
C SER A 267 -1.59 -0.10 -12.29
N THR A 268 -1.61 -0.93 -13.33
CA THR A 268 -0.42 -1.54 -13.91
C THR A 268 0.40 -0.50 -14.67
N GLU A 269 -0.25 0.49 -15.31
CA GLU A 269 0.46 1.58 -15.99
C GLU A 269 1.34 2.38 -15.03
N GLN A 270 0.90 2.60 -13.78
CA GLN A 270 1.71 3.27 -12.76
C GLN A 270 2.94 2.46 -12.34
N VAL A 271 2.87 1.12 -12.33
CA VAL A 271 4.05 0.28 -12.09
C VAL A 271 5.08 0.55 -13.18
N LEU A 272 4.61 0.54 -14.43
CA LEU A 272 5.43 0.63 -15.63
C LEU A 272 5.87 2.07 -15.93
N ALA A 273 5.32 3.04 -15.21
CA ALA A 273 5.75 4.42 -15.30
C ALA A 273 7.23 4.51 -14.91
N GLY A 274 8.04 5.10 -15.78
CA GLY A 274 9.41 5.42 -15.47
C GLY A 274 9.54 6.63 -14.54
N VAL A 275 10.65 7.36 -14.62
CA VAL A 275 10.81 8.66 -13.92
C VAL A 275 10.45 9.83 -14.83
N GLU A 276 10.02 10.93 -14.24
CA GLU A 276 9.72 12.16 -14.96
C GLU A 276 10.80 13.22 -14.69
N LEU A 277 11.34 13.81 -15.77
CA LEU A 277 12.32 14.89 -15.72
C LEU A 277 12.03 15.88 -16.84
N TYR A 278 11.79 17.15 -16.48
CA TYR A 278 11.42 18.23 -17.42
C TYR A 278 10.21 17.87 -18.31
N ASP A 279 9.11 17.41 -17.70
CA ASP A 279 7.86 16.97 -18.35
C ASP A 279 8.04 15.83 -19.37
N LYS A 280 9.18 15.13 -19.32
CA LYS A 280 9.47 13.95 -20.14
C LYS A 280 9.61 12.72 -19.27
N ARG A 281 9.04 11.62 -19.74
CA ARG A 281 9.12 10.31 -19.08
C ARG A 281 10.24 9.46 -19.65
N TYR A 282 11.04 8.91 -18.74
CA TYR A 282 12.17 8.06 -19.03
C TYR A 282 11.97 6.71 -18.38
N TYR A 283 12.09 5.64 -19.15
CA TYR A 283 11.73 4.27 -18.74
C TYR A 283 12.95 3.39 -18.49
N TYR A 284 14.12 3.81 -18.96
CA TYR A 284 15.36 3.06 -18.89
C TYR A 284 16.48 3.89 -18.29
N LEU A 285 17.36 3.21 -17.57
CA LEU A 285 18.58 3.73 -16.98
C LEU A 285 19.79 3.02 -17.59
N ALA A 286 20.78 3.79 -18.01
CA ALA A 286 22.10 3.29 -18.39
C ALA A 286 23.18 3.89 -17.50
N VAL A 287 24.14 3.07 -17.09
CA VAL A 287 25.32 3.49 -16.33
C VAL A 287 26.55 3.33 -17.21
N HIS A 288 27.19 4.45 -17.56
CA HIS A 288 28.39 4.50 -18.40
C HIS A 288 29.67 4.62 -17.56
N ASP A 289 29.56 5.29 -16.41
CA ASP A 289 30.65 5.46 -15.43
C ASP A 289 30.06 5.28 -14.02
N ARG A 290 30.78 4.52 -13.19
CA ARG A 290 30.34 4.10 -11.85
C ARG A 290 30.78 5.07 -10.76
N GLU A 291 31.63 6.06 -11.07
CA GLU A 291 31.97 7.15 -10.16
C GLU A 291 30.83 8.16 -10.07
N LEU A 292 29.72 7.75 -9.46
CA LEU A 292 28.52 8.56 -9.32
C LEU A 292 28.49 9.31 -7.99
N SER A 293 28.00 10.54 -8.02
CA SER A 293 27.76 11.39 -6.86
C SER A 293 26.28 11.44 -6.52
N TYR A 294 25.95 11.54 -5.24
CA TYR A 294 24.57 11.80 -4.81
C TYR A 294 24.58 12.72 -3.60
N ASN A 295 23.94 13.87 -3.77
CA ASN A 295 23.65 14.81 -2.71
C ASN A 295 22.13 15.00 -2.64
N PRO A 296 21.44 14.54 -1.57
CA PRO A 296 19.99 14.65 -1.45
C PRO A 296 19.49 16.09 -1.25
N ALA A 297 20.38 17.06 -1.02
CA ALA A 297 20.02 18.44 -0.71
C ALA A 297 20.17 19.44 -1.88
N GLN A 298 20.26 18.96 -3.13
CA GLN A 298 20.31 19.78 -4.34
C GLN A 298 19.02 19.70 -5.15
#